data_AF-A0AAN6HJS6-F1
#
_entry.id   AF-A0AAN6HJS6-F1
#
_cell.length_a   1.000
_cell.length_b   1.000
_cell.length_c   1.000
_cell.angle_alpha   90.00
_cell.angle_beta   90.00
_cell.angle_gamma   90.00
#
_symmetry.space_group_name_H-M   'P 1'
#
loop_
_entity.id
_entity.type
_entity.pdbx_description
1 polymer ?
#
loop_
_entity_poly.entity_id
_entity_poly.type
_entity_poly.pdbx_seq_one_letter_code
_entity_poly.pdbx_strand_id
1 'polypeptide(L)'
;MEKHENFEPEWIWADDQGTVYAQGYGCDLTVIFSFSANKEGNPPTSLANRVCNKFENIETDDPGATIATIPDLHTALWASIRHLWPHILSRTALRLDDVVAIESSDSSVENLGFETTLSGVYRMLLQVSHLTLLPLFASNSSAAEAALLSNWRREYNTLHRLPPHPNIMPPPTVPVTIQWPDQSAQPVFCGALFPFYTGRNVESRIQESNKAGARIAPRLKAHWCANMASAVFHTRRVAMTYHKDIKPGNFVVDEDDSLKLCDWEQHEDVSSNWRPQLHYTKYSGPPRRNVHEDVLEDAPWHTWDVFPIWTTEHPWALELAEVFSLGRTMWMLLRQPKADSDDIKHPDDITTDWDESDDILSTWKQMVDRCMSRDANERPDLEEFVVFWTKIDDQETVED
;
A
#
# COMPACT_ATOMS: atom_id res chain seq x y z
N MET A 1 31.90 -8.57 2.77
CA MET A 1 30.82 -8.68 1.76
C MET A 1 31.50 -8.96 0.43
N GLU A 2 31.28 -10.15 -0.12
CA GLU A 2 31.65 -10.44 -1.52
C GLU A 2 30.77 -9.56 -2.40
N LYS A 3 31.37 -8.82 -3.34
CA LYS A 3 30.59 -8.03 -4.30
C LYS A 3 29.82 -9.01 -5.17
N HIS A 4 28.50 -8.92 -5.15
CA HIS A 4 27.65 -9.64 -6.10
C HIS A 4 27.86 -9.02 -7.50
N GLU A 5 28.80 -9.57 -8.27
CA GLU A 5 29.05 -9.15 -9.65
C GLU A 5 27.88 -9.53 -10.59
N ASN A 6 27.06 -10.49 -10.17
CA ASN A 6 25.91 -10.98 -10.92
C ASN A 6 24.70 -10.05 -10.79
N PHE A 7 23.99 -9.88 -11.90
CA PHE A 7 22.72 -9.15 -11.96
C PHE A 7 21.54 -10.07 -11.60
N GLU A 8 20.71 -9.64 -10.65
CA GLU A 8 19.51 -10.32 -10.20
C GLU A 8 18.24 -9.57 -10.67
N PRO A 9 17.37 -10.20 -11.49
CA PRO A 9 16.15 -9.57 -11.98
C PRO A 9 15.10 -9.43 -10.88
N GLU A 10 14.29 -8.36 -10.91
CA GLU A 10 13.29 -8.10 -9.88
C GLU A 10 11.90 -7.77 -10.47
N TRP A 11 11.73 -6.61 -11.10
CA TRP A 11 10.41 -6.12 -11.58
C TRP A 11 10.43 -5.75 -13.05
N ILE A 12 9.27 -5.86 -13.70
CA ILE A 12 8.99 -5.32 -15.04
C ILE A 12 7.66 -4.57 -14.96
N TRP A 13 7.58 -3.37 -15.52
CA TRP A 13 6.35 -2.57 -15.63
C TRP A 13 6.36 -1.72 -16.90
N ALA A 14 5.27 -1.04 -17.22
CA ALA A 14 5.24 -0.05 -18.29
C ALA A 14 4.66 1.29 -17.78
N ASP A 15 5.00 2.39 -18.45
CA ASP A 15 4.34 3.68 -18.26
C ASP A 15 3.18 3.88 -19.26
N ASP A 16 2.44 4.99 -19.08
CA ASP A 16 1.33 5.40 -19.94
C ASP A 16 1.75 5.79 -21.36
N GLN A 17 3.07 5.93 -21.60
CA GLN A 17 3.64 6.22 -22.92
C GLN A 17 4.07 4.94 -23.66
N GLY A 18 3.83 3.77 -23.07
CA GLY A 18 4.18 2.47 -23.65
C GLY A 18 5.68 2.14 -23.56
N THR A 19 6.44 2.83 -22.71
CA THR A 19 7.81 2.43 -22.37
C THR A 19 7.76 1.34 -21.32
N VAL A 20 8.41 0.22 -21.62
CA VAL A 20 8.56 -0.89 -20.68
C VAL A 20 9.85 -0.70 -19.89
N TYR A 21 9.78 -0.83 -18.58
CA TYR A 21 10.91 -0.75 -17.67
C TYR A 21 11.17 -2.10 -17.02
N ALA A 22 12.42 -2.32 -16.67
CA ALA A 22 12.86 -3.49 -15.93
C ALA A 22 13.87 -3.10 -14.86
N GLN A 23 13.67 -3.57 -13.64
CA GLN A 23 14.54 -3.31 -12.49
C GLN A 23 15.24 -4.59 -12.06
N GLY A 24 16.50 -4.45 -11.69
CA GLY A 24 17.21 -5.49 -10.95
C GLY A 24 18.42 -4.96 -10.20
N TYR A 25 19.06 -5.87 -9.49
CA TYR A 25 20.15 -5.57 -8.56
C TYR A 25 21.46 -6.11 -9.07
N GLY A 26 22.54 -5.35 -8.95
CA GLY A 26 23.88 -5.85 -9.22
C GLY A 26 24.94 -4.87 -8.72
N CYS A 27 26.05 -5.39 -8.17
CA CYS A 27 27.12 -4.58 -7.60
C CYS A 27 26.64 -3.58 -6.52
N ASP A 28 25.72 -4.02 -5.66
CA ASP A 28 25.07 -3.21 -4.61
C ASP A 28 24.30 -1.98 -5.13
N LEU A 29 23.90 -1.99 -6.41
CA LEU A 29 23.09 -0.96 -7.05
C LEU A 29 21.75 -1.52 -7.53
N THR A 30 20.70 -0.73 -7.38
CA THR A 30 19.45 -0.89 -8.12
C THR A 30 19.59 -0.16 -9.46
N VAL A 31 19.38 -0.88 -10.56
CA VAL A 31 19.50 -0.31 -11.91
C VAL A 31 18.21 -0.59 -12.68
N ILE A 32 17.76 0.42 -13.42
CA ILE A 32 16.56 0.32 -14.23
C ILE A 32 16.90 0.44 -15.71
N PHE A 33 16.31 -0.47 -16.47
CA PHE A 33 16.45 -0.56 -17.91
C PHE A 33 15.16 -0.12 -18.55
N SER A 34 15.22 0.74 -19.56
CA SER A 34 14.04 1.15 -20.31
C SER A 34 14.08 0.64 -21.74
N PHE A 35 12.92 0.24 -22.23
CA PHE A 35 12.61 -0.20 -23.58
C PHE A 35 11.49 0.69 -24.10
N SER A 36 11.79 1.61 -25.00
CA SER A 36 10.78 2.50 -25.59
C SER A 36 10.50 2.12 -27.02
N ALA A 37 9.22 1.99 -27.36
CA ALA A 37 8.80 1.83 -28.74
C ALA A 37 9.15 3.09 -29.53
N ASN A 38 9.64 2.90 -30.76
CA ASN A 38 9.61 3.94 -31.78
C ASN A 38 10.41 5.24 -31.52
N LYS A 39 11.70 5.14 -31.19
CA LYS A 39 12.64 6.19 -31.60
C LYS A 39 12.74 6.14 -33.13
N GLU A 40 12.51 7.26 -33.83
CA GLU A 40 12.57 7.36 -35.30
C GLU A 40 13.77 6.56 -35.86
N GLY A 41 13.51 5.48 -36.61
CA GLY A 41 14.54 4.68 -37.26
C GLY A 41 14.69 3.22 -36.79
N ASN A 42 14.08 2.81 -35.68
CA ASN A 42 14.15 1.40 -35.24
C ASN A 42 13.20 0.49 -36.05
N PRO A 43 13.65 -0.70 -36.50
CA PRO A 43 12.76 -1.63 -37.20
C PRO A 43 11.67 -2.18 -36.27
N PRO A 44 10.48 -2.54 -36.78
CA PRO A 44 9.41 -3.17 -35.99
C PRO A 44 9.86 -4.44 -35.25
N THR A 45 10.89 -5.11 -35.78
CA THR A 45 11.49 -6.33 -35.23
C THR A 45 12.57 -6.09 -34.18
N SER A 46 12.87 -4.83 -33.84
CA SER A 46 13.81 -4.52 -32.75
C SER A 46 13.32 -5.07 -31.41
N LEU A 47 14.26 -5.40 -30.51
CA LEU A 47 13.91 -5.93 -29.20
C LEU A 47 12.97 -4.99 -28.43
N ALA A 48 13.26 -3.69 -28.41
CA ALA A 48 12.44 -2.69 -27.71
C ALA A 48 11.00 -2.66 -28.25
N ASN A 49 10.83 -2.61 -29.59
CA ASN A 49 9.50 -2.63 -30.20
C ASN A 49 8.75 -3.94 -29.89
N ARG A 50 9.43 -5.09 -29.95
CA ARG A 50 8.81 -6.39 -29.64
C ARG A 50 8.39 -6.52 -28.18
N VAL A 51 9.20 -5.98 -27.25
CA VAL A 51 8.89 -5.93 -25.82
C VAL A 51 7.67 -5.04 -25.59
N CYS A 52 7.68 -3.79 -26.08
CA CYS A 52 6.56 -2.87 -25.94
C CYS A 52 5.28 -3.39 -26.58
N ASN A 53 5.33 -3.88 -27.82
CA ASN A 53 4.15 -4.41 -28.53
C ASN A 53 3.52 -5.57 -27.76
N LYS A 54 4.33 -6.45 -27.18
CA LYS A 54 3.79 -7.57 -26.41
C LYS A 54 3.22 -7.12 -25.06
N PHE A 55 3.89 -6.21 -24.37
CA PHE A 55 3.43 -5.71 -23.07
C PHE A 55 2.10 -4.96 -23.20
N GLU A 56 1.98 -4.12 -24.23
CA GLU A 56 0.77 -3.33 -24.56
C GLU A 56 -0.30 -4.13 -25.32
N ASN A 57 -0.06 -5.42 -25.59
CA ASN A 57 -0.94 -6.29 -26.38
C ASN A 57 -1.33 -5.69 -27.75
N ILE A 58 -0.37 -5.03 -28.41
CA ILE A 58 -0.52 -4.45 -29.76
C ILE A 58 -0.44 -5.58 -30.78
N GLU A 59 -1.48 -5.71 -31.60
CA GLU A 59 -1.50 -6.62 -32.74
C GLU A 59 -0.60 -6.09 -33.87
N THR A 60 0.26 -6.96 -34.43
CA THR A 60 1.19 -6.61 -35.51
C THR A 60 1.02 -7.54 -36.70
N ASP A 61 1.01 -6.99 -37.92
CA ASP A 61 0.91 -7.78 -39.16
C ASP A 61 2.15 -8.66 -39.41
N ASP A 62 3.30 -8.30 -38.82
CA ASP A 62 4.55 -9.07 -38.86
C ASP A 62 4.68 -9.92 -37.58
N PRO A 63 4.65 -11.26 -37.66
CA PRO A 63 4.87 -12.14 -36.51
C PRO A 63 6.23 -11.94 -35.82
N GLY A 64 7.23 -11.41 -36.54
CA GLY A 64 8.54 -11.08 -36.00
C GLY A 64 8.57 -9.77 -35.19
N ALA A 65 7.52 -8.95 -35.27
CA ALA A 65 7.43 -7.65 -34.58
C ALA A 65 6.80 -7.73 -33.18
N THR A 66 6.52 -8.94 -32.69
CA THR A 66 6.03 -9.17 -31.33
C THR A 66 6.71 -10.40 -30.70
N ILE A 67 6.42 -10.65 -29.42
CA ILE A 67 6.87 -11.84 -28.69
C ILE A 67 5.65 -12.73 -28.44
N ALA A 68 5.78 -14.03 -28.69
CA ALA A 68 4.64 -14.95 -28.66
C ALA A 68 3.94 -15.00 -27.28
N THR A 69 4.72 -15.06 -26.19
CA THR A 69 4.19 -15.22 -24.83
C THR A 69 4.86 -14.27 -23.83
N ILE A 70 4.21 -14.03 -22.68
CA ILE A 70 4.80 -13.24 -21.58
C ILE A 70 6.07 -13.90 -21.00
N PRO A 71 6.12 -15.24 -20.79
CA PRO A 71 7.37 -15.91 -20.42
C PRO A 71 8.53 -15.71 -21.40
N ASP A 72 8.23 -15.71 -22.71
CA ASP A 72 9.24 -15.44 -23.75
C ASP A 72 9.71 -13.97 -23.68
N LEU A 73 8.82 -13.03 -23.33
CA LEU A 73 9.17 -11.63 -23.13
C LEU A 73 10.12 -11.47 -21.94
N HIS A 74 9.79 -12.07 -20.80
CA HIS A 74 10.67 -12.04 -19.61
C HIS A 74 12.03 -12.64 -19.93
N THR A 75 12.04 -13.78 -20.65
CA THR A 75 13.29 -14.46 -21.04
C THR A 75 14.15 -13.57 -21.95
N ALA A 76 13.56 -12.97 -22.98
CA ALA A 76 14.27 -12.10 -23.92
C ALA A 76 14.81 -10.84 -23.25
N LEU A 77 13.99 -10.19 -22.41
CA LEU A 77 14.34 -8.99 -21.68
C LEU A 77 15.50 -9.24 -20.72
N TRP A 78 15.42 -10.27 -19.88
CA TRP A 78 16.48 -10.56 -18.91
C TRP A 78 17.76 -11.11 -19.55
N ALA A 79 17.65 -11.88 -20.64
CA ALA A 79 18.83 -12.30 -21.40
C ALA A 79 19.60 -11.11 -21.97
N SER A 80 18.89 -10.11 -22.46
CA SER A 80 19.46 -8.88 -23.03
C SER A 80 20.15 -8.02 -21.97
N ILE A 81 19.51 -7.84 -20.81
CA ILE A 81 20.10 -7.12 -19.68
C ILE A 81 21.38 -7.82 -19.19
N ARG A 82 21.35 -9.14 -19.02
CA ARG A 82 22.54 -9.92 -18.62
C ARG A 82 23.67 -9.82 -19.64
N HIS A 83 23.34 -9.76 -20.93
CA HIS A 83 24.34 -9.56 -21.99
C HIS A 83 25.01 -8.18 -21.89
N LEU A 84 24.23 -7.13 -21.62
CA LEU A 84 24.72 -5.76 -21.51
C LEU A 84 25.45 -5.47 -20.18
N TRP A 85 25.09 -6.17 -19.10
CA TRP A 85 25.58 -5.88 -17.76
C TRP A 85 27.12 -5.72 -17.62
N PRO A 86 27.96 -6.64 -18.16
CA PRO A 86 29.42 -6.45 -18.09
C PRO A 86 29.92 -5.22 -18.86
N HIS A 87 29.24 -4.84 -19.94
CA HIS A 87 29.57 -3.65 -20.74
C HIS A 87 29.19 -2.35 -20.03
N ILE A 88 28.10 -2.36 -19.25
CA ILE A 88 27.66 -1.22 -18.45
C ILE A 88 28.65 -0.98 -17.30
N LEU A 89 29.02 -2.04 -16.57
CA LEU A 89 30.00 -1.96 -15.47
C LEU A 89 31.39 -1.49 -15.91
N SER A 90 31.77 -1.74 -17.17
CA SER A 90 33.10 -1.37 -17.69
C SER A 90 33.19 0.04 -18.27
N ARG A 91 32.05 0.67 -18.62
CA ARG A 91 32.02 1.97 -19.32
C ARG A 91 31.66 3.15 -18.42
N THR A 92 30.89 2.94 -17.37
CA THR A 92 30.25 4.05 -16.64
C THR A 92 30.41 3.88 -15.13
N ALA A 93 30.70 4.97 -14.42
CA ALA A 93 30.48 5.05 -12.98
C ALA A 93 28.97 5.17 -12.75
N LEU A 94 28.26 4.03 -12.82
CA LEU A 94 26.85 3.97 -12.48
C LEU A 94 26.63 4.57 -11.09
N ARG A 95 25.61 5.40 -10.99
CA ARG A 95 25.09 5.91 -9.72
C ARG A 95 23.88 5.08 -9.33
N LEU A 96 23.52 5.15 -8.06
CA LEU A 96 22.21 4.70 -7.61
C LEU A 96 21.16 5.44 -8.46
N ASP A 97 20.19 4.69 -9.00
CA ASP A 97 19.04 5.20 -9.77
C ASP A 97 19.31 5.65 -11.22
N ASP A 98 20.44 5.23 -11.83
CA ASP A 98 20.64 5.46 -13.26
C ASP A 98 19.65 4.62 -14.11
N VAL A 99 19.10 5.25 -15.17
CA VAL A 99 18.31 4.54 -16.19
C VAL A 99 19.17 4.26 -17.41
N VAL A 100 19.22 2.99 -17.76
CA VAL A 100 19.92 2.48 -18.95
C VAL A 100 18.89 2.27 -20.05
N ALA A 101 18.85 3.19 -21.01
CA ALA A 101 18.01 3.01 -22.19
C ALA A 101 18.65 1.94 -23.08
N ILE A 102 17.92 0.85 -23.35
CA ILE A 102 18.37 -0.21 -24.23
C ILE A 102 18.00 0.16 -25.67
N GLU A 103 19.02 0.27 -26.52
CA GLU A 103 18.85 0.55 -27.93
C GLU A 103 19.13 -0.70 -28.75
N SER A 104 18.25 -1.02 -29.69
CA SER A 104 18.38 -2.20 -30.55
C SER A 104 18.13 -1.79 -31.98
N SER A 105 19.18 -1.83 -32.80
CA SER A 105 19.05 -1.54 -34.24
C SER A 105 18.49 -2.72 -35.04
N ASP A 106 18.48 -3.92 -34.46
CA ASP A 106 17.93 -5.13 -35.07
C ASP A 106 17.31 -6.08 -34.03
N SER A 107 17.00 -7.31 -34.44
CA SER A 107 16.40 -8.36 -33.59
C SER A 107 17.43 -9.20 -32.81
N SER A 108 18.73 -8.93 -32.97
CA SER A 108 19.82 -9.70 -32.39
C SER A 108 20.26 -9.11 -31.04
N VAL A 109 20.58 -9.99 -30.10
CA VAL A 109 21.12 -9.59 -28.78
C VAL A 109 22.57 -9.07 -28.92
N GLU A 110 23.28 -9.48 -29.97
CA GLU A 110 24.69 -9.15 -30.21
C GLU A 110 24.93 -7.68 -30.60
N ASN A 111 23.91 -7.00 -31.15
CA ASN A 111 23.98 -5.62 -31.59
C ASN A 111 23.24 -4.64 -30.66
N LEU A 112 23.06 -5.01 -29.39
CA LEU A 112 22.44 -4.12 -28.41
C LEU A 112 23.38 -2.99 -28.02
N GLY A 113 22.90 -1.77 -28.17
CA GLY A 113 23.48 -0.56 -27.61
C GLY A 113 22.81 -0.21 -26.29
N PHE A 114 23.46 0.66 -25.52
CA PHE A 114 22.82 1.30 -24.38
C PHE A 114 23.27 2.75 -24.28
N GLU A 115 22.36 3.60 -23.85
CA GLU A 115 22.64 4.96 -23.45
C GLU A 115 22.29 5.13 -21.97
N THR A 116 23.28 5.50 -21.16
CA THR A 116 23.02 5.88 -19.77
C THR A 116 22.53 7.32 -19.80
N THR A 117 21.25 7.52 -19.49
CA THR A 117 20.73 8.86 -19.29
C THR A 117 20.61 9.10 -17.80
N LEU A 118 21.09 10.27 -17.35
CA LEU A 118 20.68 10.81 -16.06
C LEU A 118 19.20 11.12 -16.19
N SER A 119 18.41 10.14 -15.82
CA SER A 119 16.99 10.19 -16.03
C SER A 119 16.39 11.22 -15.07
N GLY A 120 15.95 12.36 -15.62
CA GLY A 120 14.97 13.20 -14.94
C GLY A 120 13.65 12.47 -14.63
N VAL A 121 13.44 11.29 -15.22
CA VAL A 121 12.28 10.39 -15.02
C VAL A 121 12.41 9.61 -13.69
N TYR A 122 13.60 9.49 -13.10
CA TYR A 122 13.80 8.83 -11.79
C TYR A 122 13.62 9.72 -10.55
N ARG A 123 12.76 10.75 -10.66
CA ARG A 123 12.08 11.28 -9.48
C ARG A 123 10.78 10.50 -9.15
N MET A 124 10.40 9.49 -9.94
CA MET A 124 9.04 8.93 -9.88
C MET A 124 8.91 7.48 -9.38
N LEU A 125 9.99 6.69 -9.24
CA LEU A 125 9.88 5.23 -9.08
C LEU A 125 10.68 4.60 -7.91
N LEU A 126 11.15 5.38 -6.95
CA LEU A 126 11.42 4.82 -5.61
C LEU A 126 10.10 4.79 -4.85
N GLN A 127 9.74 3.62 -4.33
CA GLN A 127 8.61 3.41 -3.42
C GLN A 127 8.92 4.01 -2.03
N VAL A 128 9.16 5.31 -2.02
CA VAL A 128 8.94 6.26 -0.94
C VAL A 128 8.21 7.41 -1.61
N SER A 129 6.89 7.47 -1.43
CA SER A 129 6.10 8.69 -1.59
C SER A 129 6.24 9.41 -2.93
N HIS A 130 5.22 9.27 -3.78
CA HIS A 130 4.97 10.20 -4.90
C HIS A 130 5.29 11.65 -4.49
N LEU A 131 6.30 12.27 -5.11
CA LEU A 131 6.46 13.72 -5.18
C LEU A 131 7.59 14.13 -6.12
N THR A 132 7.22 14.36 -7.37
CA THR A 132 7.98 15.24 -8.26
C THR A 132 7.17 16.50 -8.48
N LEU A 133 7.81 17.65 -8.26
CA LEU A 133 7.39 19.02 -8.62
C LEU A 133 6.53 19.73 -7.57
N LEU A 134 6.71 21.03 -7.43
CA LEU A 134 5.88 21.94 -6.63
C LEU A 134 6.04 23.40 -7.10
N PRO A 135 7.05 23.77 -7.92
CA PRO A 135 7.03 25.06 -8.62
C PRO A 135 6.30 25.04 -9.97
N LEU A 136 5.93 23.87 -10.52
CA LEU A 136 5.12 23.76 -11.75
C LEU A 136 3.61 23.62 -11.46
N PHE A 137 3.22 23.45 -10.20
CA PHE A 137 1.87 23.00 -9.81
C PHE A 137 0.86 24.10 -9.48
N ALA A 138 1.17 25.37 -9.75
CA ALA A 138 0.17 26.43 -9.65
C ALA A 138 -0.71 26.55 -10.91
N SER A 139 -0.39 25.88 -12.02
CA SER A 139 -1.18 26.00 -13.26
C SER A 139 -1.49 24.70 -14.02
N ASN A 140 -0.76 23.58 -13.83
CA ASN A 140 -0.90 22.38 -14.68
C ASN A 140 -0.84 21.01 -13.96
N SER A 141 -1.06 20.91 -12.63
CA SER A 141 -1.09 19.58 -11.95
C SER A 141 -2.29 18.76 -12.39
N SER A 142 -2.12 17.45 -12.61
CA SER A 142 -3.26 16.53 -12.69
C SER A 142 -3.97 16.45 -11.33
N ALA A 143 -5.27 16.16 -11.33
CA ALA A 143 -6.05 16.03 -10.08
C ALA A 143 -5.48 14.95 -9.14
N ALA A 144 -4.90 13.89 -9.70
CA ALA A 144 -4.30 12.77 -8.97
C ALA A 144 -3.06 13.18 -8.15
N GLU A 145 -2.17 13.99 -8.72
CA GLU A 145 -0.94 14.44 -8.03
C GLU A 145 -1.26 15.36 -6.85
N ALA A 146 -2.26 16.24 -7.02
CA ALA A 146 -2.73 17.12 -5.95
C ALA A 146 -3.37 16.31 -4.80
N ALA A 147 -4.08 15.22 -5.12
CA ALA A 147 -4.68 14.33 -4.14
C ALA A 147 -3.62 13.60 -3.29
N LEU A 148 -2.59 13.03 -3.91
CA LEU A 148 -1.49 12.34 -3.21
C LEU A 148 -0.74 13.25 -2.23
N LEU A 149 -0.42 14.47 -2.68
CA LEU A 149 0.20 15.50 -1.85
C LEU A 149 -0.67 15.88 -0.65
N SER A 150 -1.98 15.98 -0.87
CA SER A 150 -2.97 16.30 0.16
C SER A 150 -3.05 15.18 1.20
N ASN A 151 -3.10 13.92 0.75
CA ASN A 151 -3.13 12.73 1.61
C ASN A 151 -1.88 12.65 2.50
N TRP A 152 -0.68 12.77 1.91
CA TRP A 152 0.56 12.76 2.68
C TRP A 152 0.60 13.89 3.73
N ARG A 153 0.25 15.12 3.33
CA ARG A 153 0.20 16.25 4.28
C ARG A 153 -0.78 15.99 5.41
N ARG A 154 -1.90 15.34 5.12
CA ARG A 154 -2.91 15.01 6.10
C ARG A 154 -2.38 13.98 7.10
N GLU A 155 -1.82 12.86 6.62
CA GLU A 155 -1.17 11.87 7.49
C GLU A 155 -0.09 12.51 8.37
N TYR A 156 0.84 13.27 7.75
CA TYR A 156 1.92 13.95 8.46
C TYR A 156 1.37 14.84 9.59
N ASN A 157 0.37 15.67 9.29
CA ASN A 157 -0.22 16.58 10.27
C ASN A 157 -1.02 15.83 11.34
N THR A 158 -1.74 14.78 10.98
CA THR A 158 -2.51 13.95 11.90
C THR A 158 -1.57 13.33 12.93
N LEU A 159 -0.53 12.63 12.48
CA LEU A 159 0.43 11.98 13.39
C LEU A 159 1.13 12.95 14.34
N HIS A 160 1.40 14.19 13.90
CA HIS A 160 1.97 15.23 14.76
C HIS A 160 0.98 15.80 15.80
N ARG A 161 -0.33 15.65 15.57
CA ARG A 161 -1.38 16.10 16.49
C ARG A 161 -1.86 15.00 17.42
N LEU A 162 -1.74 13.73 17.02
CA LEU A 162 -2.14 12.60 17.84
C LEU A 162 -1.33 12.58 19.14
N PRO A 163 -1.99 12.47 20.30
CA PRO A 163 -1.30 12.15 21.54
C PRO A 163 -0.52 10.84 21.36
N PRO A 164 0.76 10.74 21.80
CA PRO A 164 1.55 9.53 21.63
C PRO A 164 0.90 8.30 22.25
N HIS A 165 1.02 7.15 21.58
CA HIS A 165 0.54 5.85 22.05
C HIS A 165 1.46 4.73 21.58
N PRO A 166 1.77 3.71 22.40
CA PRO A 166 2.68 2.63 22.03
C PRO A 166 2.23 1.83 20.80
N ASN A 167 0.91 1.74 20.55
CA ASN A 167 0.35 1.01 19.41
C ASN A 167 -0.08 1.90 18.23
N ILE A 168 0.36 3.15 18.18
CA ILE A 168 0.16 4.04 17.03
C ILE A 168 1.53 4.42 16.48
N MET A 169 1.66 4.47 15.15
CA MET A 169 2.90 4.90 14.50
C MET A 169 3.26 6.32 14.98
N PRO A 170 4.52 6.56 15.43
CA PRO A 170 4.92 7.89 15.87
C PRO A 170 4.99 8.85 14.67
N PRO A 171 4.91 10.18 14.92
CA PRO A 171 5.13 11.15 13.87
C PRO A 171 6.50 10.97 13.21
N PRO A 172 6.59 11.13 11.88
CA PRO A 172 7.86 11.02 11.19
C PRO A 172 8.78 12.17 11.61
N THR A 173 10.04 11.86 11.89
CA THR A 173 11.00 12.82 12.47
C THR A 173 11.89 13.49 11.44
N VAL A 174 12.00 12.91 10.25
CA VAL A 174 12.87 13.41 9.17
C VAL A 174 12.01 13.76 7.96
N PRO A 175 11.71 15.04 7.73
CA PRO A 175 11.09 15.44 6.48
C PRO A 175 12.08 15.27 5.32
N VAL A 176 11.58 14.83 4.17
CA VAL A 176 12.35 14.72 2.93
C VAL A 176 12.04 15.95 2.09
N THR A 177 13.10 16.60 1.60
CA THR A 177 12.97 17.76 0.72
C THR A 177 13.75 17.57 -0.57
N ILE A 178 13.18 18.02 -1.68
CA ILE A 178 13.87 18.13 -2.97
C ILE A 178 14.37 19.56 -3.13
N GLN A 179 15.66 19.69 -3.46
CA GLN A 179 16.31 20.95 -3.81
C GLN A 179 16.64 20.96 -5.32
N TRP A 180 16.38 22.07 -6.01
CA TRP A 180 16.79 22.23 -7.40
C TRP A 180 18.31 22.36 -7.50
N PRO A 181 18.97 21.71 -8.48
CA PRO A 181 20.43 21.77 -8.64
C PRO A 181 20.97 23.20 -8.78
N ASP A 182 20.21 24.07 -9.42
CA ASP A 182 20.57 25.48 -9.66
C ASP A 182 20.16 26.42 -8.51
N GLN A 183 19.51 25.88 -7.46
CA GLN A 183 18.97 26.64 -6.33
C GLN A 183 18.02 27.78 -6.75
N SER A 184 17.42 27.69 -7.94
CA SER A 184 16.49 28.70 -8.47
C SER A 184 15.19 28.79 -7.66
N ALA A 185 14.85 27.73 -6.93
CA ALA A 185 13.67 27.64 -6.09
C ALA A 185 14.01 27.14 -4.67
N GLN A 186 13.15 27.51 -3.73
CA GLN A 186 13.19 27.02 -2.36
C GLN A 186 12.99 25.49 -2.33
N PRO A 187 13.66 24.78 -1.40
CA PRO A 187 13.45 23.35 -1.26
C PRO A 187 11.99 23.04 -0.94
N VAL A 188 11.52 21.94 -1.50
CA VAL A 188 10.14 21.51 -1.43
C VAL A 188 10.04 20.24 -0.61
N PHE A 189 9.11 20.19 0.35
CA PHE A 189 8.78 18.96 1.06
C PHE A 189 8.14 17.95 0.11
N CYS A 190 8.74 16.77 0.00
CA CYS A 190 8.34 15.69 -0.89
C CYS A 190 7.99 14.39 -0.14
N GLY A 191 8.06 14.39 1.20
CA GLY A 191 7.80 13.20 1.98
C GLY A 191 8.35 13.31 3.39
N ALA A 192 8.30 12.20 4.12
CA ALA A 192 8.96 12.05 5.40
C ALA A 192 9.42 10.60 5.60
N LEU A 193 10.46 10.40 6.41
CA LEU A 193 10.93 9.06 6.76
C LEU A 193 10.19 8.58 8.02
N PHE A 194 9.61 7.39 7.90
CA PHE A 194 8.94 6.69 8.98
C PHE A 194 9.85 5.61 9.57
N PRO A 195 9.61 5.18 10.82
CA PRO A 195 10.25 3.98 11.35
C PRO A 195 9.97 2.79 10.43
N PHE A 196 11.01 2.01 10.16
CA PHE A 196 10.88 0.77 9.40
C PHE A 196 10.57 -0.39 10.35
N TYR A 197 9.50 -1.13 10.06
CA TYR A 197 9.03 -2.25 10.86
C TYR A 197 9.30 -3.55 10.11
N THR A 198 10.31 -4.31 10.56
CA THR A 198 10.76 -5.54 9.90
C THR A 198 9.73 -6.65 9.92
N GLY A 199 8.78 -6.62 10.86
CA GLY A 199 7.73 -7.62 11.00
C GLY A 199 6.61 -7.51 9.97
N ARG A 200 6.68 -6.57 9.01
CA ARG A 200 5.67 -6.32 7.96
C ARG A 200 4.29 -6.03 8.57
N ASN A 201 3.25 -6.00 7.74
CA ASN A 201 1.87 -5.84 8.20
C ASN A 201 1.20 -7.17 8.55
N VAL A 202 0.16 -7.12 9.38
CA VAL A 202 -0.58 -8.31 9.83
C VAL A 202 -1.15 -9.12 8.66
N GLU A 203 -1.58 -8.44 7.59
CA GLU A 203 -2.02 -9.12 6.35
C GLU A 203 -0.93 -10.02 5.76
N SER A 204 0.28 -9.50 5.60
CA SER A 204 1.43 -10.26 5.10
C SER A 204 1.75 -11.45 6.03
N ARG A 205 1.63 -11.25 7.35
CA ARG A 205 1.87 -12.31 8.34
C ARG A 205 0.85 -13.44 8.25
N ILE A 206 -0.42 -13.12 8.02
CA ILE A 206 -1.46 -14.10 7.77
C ILE A 206 -1.16 -14.89 6.49
N GLN A 207 -0.82 -14.20 5.41
CA GLN A 207 -0.50 -14.82 4.11
C GLN A 207 0.72 -15.74 4.20
N GLU A 208 1.80 -15.29 4.85
CA GLU A 208 3.01 -16.09 5.10
C GLU A 208 2.71 -17.36 5.89
N SER A 209 1.95 -17.23 6.99
CA SER A 209 1.53 -18.35 7.83
C SER A 209 0.73 -19.36 7.01
N ASN A 210 -0.25 -18.88 6.23
CA ASN A 210 -1.10 -19.72 5.39
C ASN A 210 -0.29 -20.44 4.30
N LYS A 211 0.64 -19.74 3.64
CA LYS A 211 1.54 -20.32 2.63
C LYS A 211 2.45 -21.40 3.24
N ALA A 212 2.87 -21.21 4.48
CA ALA A 212 3.68 -22.19 5.22
C ALA A 212 2.86 -23.38 5.75
N GLY A 213 1.54 -23.36 5.64
CA GLY A 213 0.66 -24.35 6.27
C GLY A 213 0.72 -24.33 7.81
N ALA A 214 1.15 -23.20 8.38
CA ALA A 214 1.26 -23.00 9.82
C ALA A 214 0.19 -22.01 10.29
N ARG A 215 -0.11 -22.03 11.59
CA ARG A 215 -0.99 -21.07 12.26
C ARG A 215 -0.14 -20.10 13.07
N ILE A 216 -0.52 -18.83 13.10
CA ILE A 216 0.02 -17.86 14.07
C ILE A 216 -0.43 -18.34 15.46
N ALA A 217 0.49 -18.33 16.42
CA ALA A 217 0.22 -18.81 17.77
C ALA A 217 -0.97 -18.05 18.41
N PRO A 218 -1.92 -18.74 19.08
CA PRO A 218 -3.07 -18.10 19.71
C PRO A 218 -2.71 -16.94 20.65
N ARG A 219 -1.65 -17.10 21.45
CA ARG A 219 -1.14 -16.04 22.32
C ARG A 219 -0.72 -14.79 21.56
N LEU A 220 0.03 -14.94 20.46
CA LEU A 220 0.45 -13.80 19.64
C LEU A 220 -0.77 -13.12 19.00
N LYS A 221 -1.79 -13.89 18.60
CA LYS A 221 -3.06 -13.34 18.11
C LYS A 221 -3.79 -12.54 19.20
N ALA A 222 -3.86 -13.03 20.43
CA ALA A 222 -4.45 -12.30 21.55
C ALA A 222 -3.71 -10.99 21.82
N HIS A 223 -2.38 -11.04 21.85
CA HIS A 223 -1.53 -9.87 22.03
C HIS A 223 -1.80 -8.80 20.95
N TRP A 224 -1.83 -9.23 19.69
CA TRP A 224 -2.17 -8.36 18.57
C TRP A 224 -3.59 -7.80 18.66
N CYS A 225 -4.58 -8.61 19.05
CA CYS A 225 -5.94 -8.11 19.27
C CYS A 225 -5.98 -7.03 20.36
N ALA A 226 -5.25 -7.21 21.46
CA ALA A 226 -5.14 -6.21 22.54
C ALA A 226 -4.47 -4.91 22.03
N ASN A 227 -3.39 -5.03 21.26
CA ASN A 227 -2.71 -3.89 20.66
C ASN A 227 -3.64 -3.10 19.71
N MET A 228 -4.38 -3.79 18.84
CA MET A 228 -5.34 -3.15 17.92
C MET A 228 -6.46 -2.44 18.69
N ALA A 229 -7.04 -3.11 19.71
CA ALA A 229 -8.09 -2.52 20.53
C ALA A 229 -7.60 -1.27 21.27
N SER A 230 -6.40 -1.34 21.85
CA SER A 230 -5.77 -0.23 22.57
C SER A 230 -5.51 0.97 21.63
N ALA A 231 -4.97 0.73 20.44
CA ALA A 231 -4.74 1.77 19.43
C ALA A 231 -6.05 2.49 19.04
N VAL A 232 -7.08 1.74 18.65
CA VAL A 232 -8.37 2.31 18.20
C VAL A 232 -9.09 3.02 19.34
N PHE A 233 -9.03 2.47 20.56
CA PHE A 233 -9.56 3.16 21.74
C PHE A 233 -8.86 4.50 21.98
N HIS A 234 -7.53 4.55 21.88
CA HIS A 234 -6.78 5.79 22.03
C HIS A 234 -7.15 6.81 20.95
N THR A 235 -7.24 6.38 19.69
CA THR A 235 -7.72 7.21 18.57
C THR A 235 -9.07 7.86 18.90
N ARG A 236 -10.01 7.07 19.40
CA ARG A 236 -11.36 7.55 19.67
C ARG A 236 -11.50 8.36 20.95
N ARG A 237 -10.94 7.89 22.07
CA ARG A 237 -11.20 8.40 23.41
C ARG A 237 -10.20 9.45 23.87
N VAL A 238 -8.98 9.42 23.33
CA VAL A 238 -7.91 10.34 23.72
C VAL A 238 -7.67 11.36 22.61
N ALA A 239 -7.48 10.90 21.38
CA ALA A 239 -7.31 11.79 20.23
C ALA A 239 -8.62 12.37 19.69
N MET A 240 -9.77 11.85 20.15
CA MET A 240 -11.11 12.33 19.78
C MET A 240 -11.42 12.22 18.28
N THR A 241 -10.82 11.26 17.59
CA THR A 241 -10.93 11.11 16.14
C THR A 241 -11.18 9.67 15.70
N TYR A 242 -11.12 9.41 14.39
CA TYR A 242 -11.41 8.14 13.73
C TYR A 242 -10.33 7.85 12.67
N HIS A 243 -9.94 6.59 12.56
CA HIS A 243 -8.99 6.11 11.55
C HIS A 243 -9.64 5.92 10.18
N LYS A 244 -10.89 5.44 10.16
CA LYS A 244 -11.73 5.17 8.97
C LYS A 244 -11.31 4.00 8.07
N ASP A 245 -10.04 3.61 8.08
CA ASP A 245 -9.53 2.48 7.30
C ASP A 245 -8.87 1.39 8.15
N ILE A 246 -9.63 0.78 9.07
CA ILE A 246 -9.13 -0.28 9.95
C ILE A 246 -9.16 -1.61 9.19
N LYS A 247 -7.97 -2.13 8.86
CA LYS A 247 -7.76 -3.42 8.16
C LYS A 247 -6.41 -4.03 8.54
N PRO A 248 -6.19 -5.35 8.34
CA PRO A 248 -4.92 -5.99 8.70
C PRO A 248 -3.68 -5.36 8.05
N GLY A 249 -3.81 -4.81 6.83
CA GLY A 249 -2.73 -4.12 6.12
C GLY A 249 -2.22 -2.85 6.83
N ASN A 250 -3.04 -2.24 7.69
CA ASN A 250 -2.77 -0.98 8.38
C ASN A 250 -2.25 -1.17 9.82
N PHE A 251 -1.94 -2.41 10.19
CA PHE A 251 -1.22 -2.72 11.42
C PHE A 251 0.13 -3.35 11.07
N VAL A 252 1.22 -2.69 11.45
CA VAL A 252 2.60 -3.17 11.24
C VAL A 252 3.20 -3.72 12.53
N VAL A 253 3.98 -4.78 12.41
CA VAL A 253 4.60 -5.51 13.55
C VAL A 253 6.02 -4.99 13.77
N ASP A 254 6.31 -4.54 14.98
CA ASP A 254 7.65 -4.09 15.37
C ASP A 254 8.57 -5.24 15.83
N GLU A 255 9.77 -4.90 16.31
CA GLU A 255 10.79 -5.86 16.73
C GLU A 255 10.38 -6.66 17.98
N ASP A 256 9.45 -6.13 18.78
CA ASP A 256 8.94 -6.75 20.01
C ASP A 256 7.61 -7.49 19.75
N ASP A 257 7.30 -7.81 18.49
CA ASP A 257 6.04 -8.40 18.06
C ASP A 257 4.79 -7.58 18.48
N SER A 258 4.96 -6.28 18.73
CA SER A 258 3.86 -5.35 19.01
C SER A 258 3.35 -4.68 17.73
N LEU A 259 2.07 -4.34 17.70
CA LEU A 259 1.45 -3.68 16.54
C LEU A 259 1.47 -2.15 16.65
N LYS A 260 1.68 -1.50 15.50
CA LYS A 260 1.47 -0.07 15.29
C LYS A 260 0.40 0.16 14.23
N LEU A 261 -0.61 0.97 14.56
CA LEU A 261 -1.59 1.48 13.60
C LEU A 261 -0.96 2.58 12.72
N CYS A 262 -1.03 2.44 11.41
CA CYS A 262 -0.48 3.33 10.40
C CYS A 262 -1.50 3.68 9.30
N ASP A 263 -1.09 4.43 8.28
CA ASP A 263 -1.91 4.79 7.12
C ASP A 263 -3.03 5.79 7.47
N TRP A 264 -2.62 6.97 7.95
CA TRP A 264 -3.52 7.99 8.52
C TRP A 264 -4.05 9.01 7.49
N GLU A 265 -4.06 8.66 6.21
CA GLU A 265 -4.42 9.56 5.12
C GLU A 265 -5.93 9.87 5.01
N GLN A 266 -6.80 9.15 5.73
CA GLN A 266 -8.26 9.31 5.63
C GLN A 266 -8.89 10.22 6.72
N HIS A 267 -8.09 10.93 7.49
CA HIS A 267 -8.52 11.63 8.72
C HIS A 267 -9.22 13.01 8.52
N GLU A 268 -10.20 13.34 9.38
CA GLU A 268 -10.75 14.70 9.58
C GLU A 268 -10.80 15.06 11.07
N ASP A 269 -10.54 16.32 11.44
CA ASP A 269 -10.50 16.82 12.84
C ASP A 269 -11.90 17.06 13.41
N VAL A 270 -12.28 16.42 14.53
CA VAL A 270 -13.61 16.68 15.14
C VAL A 270 -13.62 16.56 16.67
N SER A 271 -14.45 17.38 17.32
CA SER A 271 -14.65 17.40 18.78
C SER A 271 -16.14 17.27 19.15
N SER A 272 -16.59 16.11 19.65
CA SER A 272 -17.85 16.04 20.42
C SER A 272 -17.93 14.78 21.31
N ASN A 273 -18.53 14.92 22.51
CA ASN A 273 -18.66 13.88 23.54
C ASN A 273 -20.12 13.73 23.99
N TRP A 274 -20.94 12.95 23.28
CA TRP A 274 -22.32 12.62 23.68
C TRP A 274 -22.69 11.17 23.29
N ARG A 275 -23.46 10.47 24.14
CA ARG A 275 -23.89 9.06 23.97
C ARG A 275 -25.42 8.92 23.84
N PRO A 276 -25.99 8.92 22.63
CA PRO A 276 -27.39 8.55 22.37
C PRO A 276 -27.55 7.11 21.85
N GLN A 277 -28.73 6.50 22.08
CA GLN A 277 -29.11 5.23 21.45
C GLN A 277 -29.31 5.41 19.93
N LEU A 278 -28.76 4.52 19.11
CA LEU A 278 -28.80 4.68 17.64
C LEU A 278 -30.13 4.16 17.07
N HIS A 279 -30.95 5.07 16.54
CA HIS A 279 -32.15 4.72 15.79
C HIS A 279 -31.84 4.78 14.29
N TYR A 280 -31.61 3.62 13.66
CA TYR A 280 -31.31 3.57 12.22
C TYR A 280 -32.60 3.49 11.40
N THR A 281 -32.75 4.42 10.45
CA THR A 281 -33.69 4.26 9.33
C THR A 281 -32.86 4.02 8.08
N LYS A 282 -33.14 2.94 7.34
CA LYS A 282 -32.46 2.68 6.07
C LYS A 282 -32.61 3.90 5.17
N TYR A 283 -31.48 4.47 4.75
CA TYR A 283 -31.47 5.63 3.87
C TYR A 283 -32.19 5.29 2.56
N SER A 284 -33.22 6.08 2.23
CA SER A 284 -34.06 5.93 1.04
C SER A 284 -33.92 7.12 0.08
N GLY A 285 -32.94 8.00 0.31
CA GLY A 285 -32.65 9.14 -0.56
C GLY A 285 -31.76 8.78 -1.75
N PRO A 286 -31.47 9.76 -2.64
CA PRO A 286 -30.57 9.57 -3.77
C PRO A 286 -29.14 9.24 -3.29
N PRO A 287 -28.31 8.53 -4.09
CA PRO A 287 -26.93 8.23 -3.73
C PRO A 287 -26.18 9.49 -3.28
N ARG A 288 -25.47 9.41 -2.14
CA ARG A 288 -24.61 10.50 -1.68
C ARG A 288 -23.31 10.49 -2.49
N ARG A 289 -22.56 11.58 -2.56
CA ARG A 289 -21.31 11.64 -3.36
C ARG A 289 -20.26 12.43 -2.58
N ASN A 290 -19.03 11.94 -2.56
CA ASN A 290 -17.94 12.50 -1.75
C ASN A 290 -17.04 13.46 -2.53
N VAL A 291 -17.04 13.34 -3.85
CA VAL A 291 -16.26 14.16 -4.78
C VAL A 291 -17.15 14.58 -5.94
N HIS A 292 -16.82 15.74 -6.53
CA HIS A 292 -17.46 16.21 -7.75
C HIS A 292 -17.25 15.18 -8.87
N GLU A 293 -18.27 15.01 -9.73
CA GLU A 293 -18.33 14.05 -10.84
C GLU A 293 -17.12 14.17 -11.81
N ASP A 294 -16.45 15.32 -11.75
CA ASP A 294 -15.39 15.76 -12.66
C ASP A 294 -13.97 15.34 -12.20
N VAL A 295 -13.81 14.72 -11.02
CA VAL A 295 -12.48 14.53 -10.39
C VAL A 295 -11.90 13.12 -10.61
N LEU A 296 -12.71 12.05 -10.73
CA LEU A 296 -12.22 10.66 -10.77
C LEU A 296 -13.06 9.66 -11.62
N GLU A 297 -13.89 10.11 -12.56
CA GLU A 297 -14.79 9.23 -13.36
C GLU A 297 -15.72 8.32 -12.51
N ASP A 298 -16.24 7.24 -13.12
CA ASP A 298 -17.28 6.33 -12.60
C ASP A 298 -16.82 5.38 -11.48
N ALA A 299 -15.74 5.66 -10.76
CA ALA A 299 -15.25 4.70 -9.78
C ALA A 299 -16.24 4.53 -8.60
N PRO A 300 -16.70 3.30 -8.30
CA PRO A 300 -17.87 3.07 -7.44
C PRO A 300 -17.65 3.46 -5.97
N TRP A 301 -16.40 3.58 -5.52
CA TRP A 301 -16.03 3.92 -4.14
C TRP A 301 -16.21 5.41 -3.76
N HIS A 302 -16.57 6.28 -4.71
CA HIS A 302 -16.81 7.72 -4.43
C HIS A 302 -18.17 8.04 -3.82
N THR A 303 -19.03 7.03 -3.67
CA THR A 303 -20.48 7.22 -3.52
C THR A 303 -20.96 7.25 -2.07
N TRP A 304 -20.12 7.09 -1.04
CA TRP A 304 -20.62 6.99 0.34
C TRP A 304 -19.54 7.29 1.40
N ASP A 305 -19.36 8.57 1.77
CA ASP A 305 -18.61 8.99 2.97
C ASP A 305 -19.58 9.73 3.89
N VAL A 306 -19.99 9.03 4.94
CA VAL A 306 -20.87 9.59 5.97
C VAL A 306 -20.09 10.29 7.07
N PHE A 307 -18.76 10.15 7.12
CA PHE A 307 -17.93 10.60 8.22
C PHE A 307 -18.01 12.10 8.46
N PRO A 308 -17.93 13.01 7.47
CA PRO A 308 -17.98 14.46 7.75
C PRO A 308 -19.23 14.87 8.56
N ILE A 309 -20.38 14.30 8.20
CA ILE A 309 -21.66 14.56 8.88
C ILE A 309 -21.73 13.80 10.20
N TRP A 310 -21.48 12.49 10.17
CA TRP A 310 -21.65 11.63 11.34
C TRP A 310 -20.66 11.95 12.45
N THR A 311 -19.49 12.52 12.14
CA THR A 311 -18.53 12.85 13.19
C THR A 311 -19.06 13.97 14.08
N THR A 312 -19.89 14.86 13.53
CA THR A 312 -20.54 15.93 14.29
C THR A 312 -21.89 15.47 14.85
N GLU A 313 -22.72 14.83 14.02
CA GLU A 313 -24.12 14.56 14.36
C GLU A 313 -24.36 13.18 15.01
N HIS A 314 -23.51 12.20 14.68
CA HIS A 314 -23.68 10.79 15.04
C HIS A 314 -22.36 10.10 15.46
N PRO A 315 -21.57 10.68 16.39
CA PRO A 315 -20.24 10.17 16.74
C PRO A 315 -20.27 8.74 17.27
N TRP A 316 -21.40 8.33 17.86
CA TRP A 316 -21.64 6.97 18.31
C TRP A 316 -21.76 5.98 17.14
N ALA A 317 -22.43 6.37 16.05
CA ALA A 317 -22.56 5.52 14.87
C ALA A 317 -21.19 5.23 14.24
N LEU A 318 -20.31 6.23 14.23
CA LEU A 318 -18.94 6.06 13.74
C LEU A 318 -18.10 5.17 14.64
N GLU A 319 -18.21 5.32 15.97
CA GLU A 319 -17.51 4.44 16.90
C GLU A 319 -17.90 2.97 16.64
N LEU A 320 -19.19 2.70 16.46
CA LEU A 320 -19.69 1.36 16.14
C LEU A 320 -19.29 0.88 14.74
N ALA A 321 -19.01 1.79 13.80
CA ALA A 321 -18.45 1.44 12.49
C ALA A 321 -16.96 1.06 12.57
N GLU A 322 -16.18 1.75 13.42
CA GLU A 322 -14.81 1.36 13.72
C GLU A 322 -14.75 0.02 14.46
N VAL A 323 -15.63 -0.21 15.43
CA VAL A 323 -15.77 -1.51 16.12
C VAL A 323 -16.06 -2.63 15.12
N PHE A 324 -16.91 -2.40 14.13
CA PHE A 324 -17.16 -3.38 13.07
C PHE A 324 -15.90 -3.69 12.25
N SER A 325 -15.19 -2.65 11.82
CA SER A 325 -13.97 -2.79 11.00
C SER A 325 -12.84 -3.48 11.79
N LEU A 326 -12.76 -3.19 13.09
CA LEU A 326 -11.85 -3.83 14.02
C LEU A 326 -12.22 -5.30 14.25
N GLY A 327 -13.51 -5.61 14.43
CA GLY A 327 -14.02 -6.98 14.50
C GLY A 327 -13.67 -7.78 13.25
N ARG A 328 -13.84 -7.19 12.06
CA ARG A 328 -13.45 -7.80 10.79
C ARG A 328 -11.95 -8.07 10.69
N THR A 329 -11.13 -7.09 11.08
CA THR A 329 -9.68 -7.22 11.13
C THR A 329 -9.26 -8.37 12.06
N MET A 330 -9.86 -8.45 13.24
CA MET A 330 -9.58 -9.52 14.20
C MET A 330 -10.09 -10.88 13.73
N TRP A 331 -11.24 -10.95 13.06
CA TRP A 331 -11.71 -12.18 12.43
C TRP A 331 -10.70 -12.69 11.39
N MET A 332 -10.18 -11.80 10.53
CA MET A 332 -9.15 -12.16 9.55
C MET A 332 -7.89 -12.71 10.24
N LEU A 333 -7.43 -12.09 11.33
CA LEU A 333 -6.28 -12.57 12.10
C LEU A 333 -6.54 -13.91 12.79
N LEU A 334 -7.66 -14.05 13.50
CA LEU A 334 -7.98 -15.22 14.28
C LEU A 334 -8.30 -16.42 13.39
N ARG A 335 -9.06 -16.21 12.32
CA ARG A 335 -9.44 -17.25 11.36
C ARG A 335 -8.33 -17.57 10.38
N GLN A 336 -7.52 -16.60 9.96
CA GLN A 336 -6.54 -16.70 8.86
C GLN A 336 -7.13 -17.31 7.57
N PRO A 337 -8.16 -16.68 6.96
CA PRO A 337 -8.71 -17.15 5.70
C PRO A 337 -7.61 -17.35 4.65
N LYS A 338 -7.65 -18.45 3.89
CA LYS A 338 -6.87 -18.57 2.64
C LYS A 338 -7.45 -17.55 1.68
N ALA A 339 -6.76 -16.44 1.48
CA ALA A 339 -7.22 -15.38 0.60
C ALA A 339 -6.97 -15.78 -0.85
N ASP A 340 -8.01 -16.19 -1.55
CA ASP A 340 -8.11 -15.97 -3.00
C ASP A 340 -8.95 -14.69 -3.16
N SER A 341 -8.29 -13.54 -3.00
CA SER A 341 -8.93 -12.21 -3.05
C SER A 341 -9.63 -11.92 -4.37
N ASP A 342 -9.31 -12.69 -5.42
CA ASP A 342 -9.79 -12.48 -6.77
C ASP A 342 -11.29 -12.79 -6.94
N ASP A 343 -11.92 -13.50 -6.00
CA ASP A 343 -13.32 -13.92 -6.08
C ASP A 343 -14.31 -13.05 -5.27
N ILE A 344 -13.83 -12.10 -4.45
CA ILE A 344 -14.71 -11.26 -3.62
C ILE A 344 -15.13 -10.02 -4.43
N LYS A 345 -16.36 -10.05 -4.97
CA LYS A 345 -16.91 -8.96 -5.79
C LYS A 345 -17.74 -7.96 -4.98
N HIS A 346 -18.30 -8.40 -3.86
CA HIS A 346 -19.12 -7.58 -2.97
C HIS A 346 -18.84 -7.89 -1.49
N PRO A 347 -18.94 -6.92 -0.56
CA PRO A 347 -18.76 -7.17 0.88
C PRO A 347 -19.67 -8.26 1.46
N ASP A 348 -20.85 -8.46 0.87
CA ASP A 348 -21.78 -9.53 1.26
C ASP A 348 -21.31 -10.94 0.84
N ASP A 349 -20.36 -11.03 -0.09
CA ASP A 349 -19.77 -12.31 -0.52
C ASP A 349 -18.78 -12.84 0.52
N ILE A 350 -18.34 -11.98 1.46
CA ILE A 350 -17.44 -12.35 2.55
C ILE A 350 -18.23 -13.12 3.62
N THR A 351 -18.19 -14.44 3.53
CA THR A 351 -18.73 -15.33 4.57
C THR A 351 -17.82 -15.30 5.80
N THR A 352 -18.35 -14.85 6.94
CA THR A 352 -17.68 -14.97 8.24
C THR A 352 -18.03 -16.29 8.89
N ASP A 353 -17.20 -17.30 8.64
CA ASP A 353 -17.21 -18.57 9.35
C ASP A 353 -16.02 -18.67 10.33
N TRP A 354 -16.03 -19.71 11.15
CA TRP A 354 -14.93 -20.03 12.06
C TRP A 354 -14.32 -21.40 11.69
N ASP A 355 -14.40 -21.81 10.43
CA ASP A 355 -13.83 -23.07 9.97
C ASP A 355 -12.29 -23.00 10.08
N GLU A 356 -11.67 -24.14 10.40
CA GLU A 356 -10.22 -24.28 10.61
C GLU A 356 -9.65 -23.37 11.73
N SER A 357 -10.48 -23.02 12.73
CA SER A 357 -10.07 -22.17 13.86
C SER A 357 -10.30 -22.81 15.24
N ASP A 358 -10.14 -24.13 15.34
CA ASP A 358 -10.30 -24.88 16.60
C ASP A 358 -9.28 -24.46 17.68
N ASP A 359 -8.18 -23.82 17.27
CA ASP A 359 -7.17 -23.20 18.15
C ASP A 359 -7.67 -21.94 18.86
N ILE A 360 -8.81 -21.37 18.44
CA ILE A 360 -9.33 -20.11 18.96
C ILE A 360 -10.47 -20.37 19.95
N LEU A 361 -10.36 -19.77 21.13
CA LEU A 361 -11.36 -19.89 22.20
C LEU A 361 -12.74 -19.35 21.75
N SER A 362 -13.80 -20.04 22.17
CA SER A 362 -15.18 -19.66 21.83
C SER A 362 -15.56 -18.27 22.34
N THR A 363 -15.00 -17.86 23.47
CA THR A 363 -15.19 -16.50 24.03
C THR A 363 -14.61 -15.42 23.13
N TRP A 364 -13.46 -15.67 22.50
CA TRP A 364 -12.84 -14.74 21.55
C TRP A 364 -13.70 -14.61 20.28
N LYS A 365 -14.15 -15.76 19.75
CA LYS A 365 -15.06 -15.81 18.59
C LYS A 365 -16.34 -15.01 18.85
N GLN A 366 -16.98 -15.22 19.99
CA GLN A 366 -18.20 -14.51 20.39
C GLN A 366 -18.00 -12.99 20.50
N MET A 367 -16.87 -12.54 21.06
CA MET A 367 -16.58 -11.11 21.14
C MET A 367 -16.42 -10.48 19.74
N VAL A 368 -15.69 -11.16 18.85
CA VAL A 368 -15.49 -10.70 17.47
C VAL A 368 -16.79 -10.74 16.66
N ASP A 369 -17.61 -11.78 16.81
CA ASP A 369 -18.93 -11.87 16.17
C ASP A 369 -19.86 -10.73 16.63
N ARG A 370 -19.84 -10.38 17.92
CA ARG A 370 -20.61 -9.22 18.44
C ARG A 370 -20.16 -7.92 17.78
N CYS A 371 -18.86 -7.70 17.60
CA CYS A 371 -18.36 -6.52 16.88
C CYS A 371 -18.89 -6.44 15.45
N MET A 372 -19.08 -7.59 14.81
CA MET A 372 -19.59 -7.70 13.45
C MET A 372 -21.12 -7.81 13.39
N SER A 373 -21.85 -7.56 14.49
CA SER A 373 -23.32 -7.66 14.47
C SER A 373 -23.93 -6.73 13.41
N ARG A 374 -24.98 -7.25 12.76
CA ARG A 374 -25.80 -6.50 11.81
C ARG A 374 -26.53 -5.34 12.50
N ASP A 375 -26.98 -5.53 13.74
CA ASP A 375 -27.47 -4.42 14.56
C ASP A 375 -26.28 -3.75 15.24
N ALA A 376 -26.04 -2.48 14.91
CA ALA A 376 -24.96 -1.71 15.50
C ALA A 376 -25.09 -1.59 17.02
N ASN A 377 -26.31 -1.62 17.56
CA ASN A 377 -26.55 -1.54 19.01
C ASN A 377 -26.16 -2.81 19.78
N GLU A 378 -25.95 -3.94 19.09
CA GLU A 378 -25.48 -5.20 19.71
C GLU A 378 -23.96 -5.28 19.78
N ARG A 379 -23.25 -4.38 19.07
CA ARG A 379 -21.79 -4.32 19.10
C ARG A 379 -21.33 -3.78 20.46
N PRO A 380 -20.22 -4.31 21.01
CA PRO A 380 -19.64 -3.76 22.23
C PRO A 380 -19.17 -2.33 21.99
N ASP A 381 -19.11 -1.53 23.04
CA ASP A 381 -18.39 -0.26 22.98
C ASP A 381 -16.86 -0.52 23.05
N LEU A 382 -16.05 0.48 22.68
CA LEU A 382 -14.60 0.31 22.68
C LEU A 382 -14.03 0.04 24.08
N GLU A 383 -14.70 0.48 25.15
CA GLU A 383 -14.23 0.29 26.52
C GLU A 383 -14.40 -1.17 26.95
N GLU A 384 -15.58 -1.76 26.71
CA GLU A 384 -15.83 -3.19 26.88
C GLU A 384 -14.82 -4.01 26.08
N PHE A 385 -14.55 -3.60 24.84
CA PHE A 385 -13.67 -4.31 23.93
C PHE A 385 -12.20 -4.30 24.38
N VAL A 386 -11.68 -3.16 24.82
CA VAL A 386 -10.32 -3.05 25.36
C VAL A 386 -10.17 -3.85 26.65
N VAL A 387 -11.13 -3.75 27.58
CA VAL A 387 -11.08 -4.49 28.84
C VAL A 387 -11.04 -5.99 28.59
N PHE A 388 -11.81 -6.47 27.61
CA PHE A 388 -11.82 -7.88 27.23
C PHE A 388 -10.45 -8.36 26.75
N TRP A 389 -9.86 -7.68 25.75
CA TRP A 389 -8.60 -8.13 25.16
C TRP A 389 -7.39 -7.91 26.06
N THR A 390 -7.35 -6.83 26.84
CA THR A 390 -6.29 -6.60 27.84
C THR A 390 -6.25 -7.74 28.85
N LYS A 391 -7.43 -8.14 29.37
CA LYS A 391 -7.52 -9.26 30.31
C LYS A 391 -7.00 -10.57 29.71
N ILE A 392 -7.27 -10.82 28.43
CA ILE A 392 -6.80 -12.02 27.75
C ILE A 392 -5.28 -11.99 27.58
N ASP A 393 -4.72 -10.86 27.12
CA ASP A 393 -3.28 -10.70 26.94
C ASP A 393 -2.52 -10.86 28.27
N ASP A 394 -3.06 -10.30 29.35
CA ASP A 394 -2.52 -10.48 30.72
C ASP A 394 -2.58 -11.94 31.20
N GLN A 395 -3.58 -12.72 30.77
CA GLN A 395 -3.72 -14.13 31.15
C GLN A 395 -2.70 -15.01 30.41
N GLU A 396 -2.51 -14.75 29.12
CA GLU A 396 -1.61 -15.53 28.27
C GLU A 396 -0.12 -15.21 28.55
N THR A 397 0.19 -14.08 29.20
CA THR A 397 1.57 -13.71 29.56
C THR A 397 2.08 -14.35 30.86
N VAL A 398 1.20 -14.88 31.71
CA VAL A 398 1.56 -15.43 33.04
C VAL A 398 1.86 -16.94 33.02
N GLU A 399 1.56 -17.64 31.93
CA GLU A 399 1.72 -19.10 31.83
C GLU A 399 3.12 -19.58 31.35
N ASP A 400 4.12 -18.69 31.29
CA ASP A 400 5.56 -19.01 31.08
C ASP A 400 6.36 -18.91 32.40
#